data_AF-A0A0G0VWE4-F1
#
_entry.id   AF-A0A0G0VWE4-F1
#
_cell.length_a   1.000
_cell.length_b   1.000
_cell.length_c   1.000
_cell.angle_alpha   90.00
_cell.angle_beta   90.00
_cell.angle_gamma   90.00
#
_symmetry.space_group_name_H-M   'P 1'
#
loop_
_entity.id
_entity.type
_entity.pdbx_description
1 polymer ?
#
loop_
_entity_poly.entity_id
_entity_poly.type
_entity_poly.pdbx_seq_one_letter_code
_entity_poly.pdbx_strand_id
1 'polypeptide(L)'
;MIIYNTASRKKEELEPMVPGKVGIYSCGPTVYSSPHIGNMYAYICWDVLVRTLRYLGYEVKQVVNITDVGHLTSDADEGEDKMEKGSKKEGVSAWDLAKKYENEFLENLKLLNIEMPAVMPRATDHIAEQIELIRKIEANGFTYKINDGIYFDTAKFSGYGDFGHLDLEKIKARVETNLEKKNPADFALWKFSPKDGTKRQMEWESPWGIGFPGWHIECTAMSTKYLGNPFDIHTGGEDHIAIHHTN
;
A
#
# COMPACT_ATOMS: atom_id res chain seq x y z
N MET A 1 14.44 -21.55 8.82
CA MET A 1 14.15 -20.38 9.70
C MET A 1 12.68 -20.41 10.05
N ILE A 2 12.29 -20.05 11.27
CA ILE A 2 10.87 -20.07 11.67
C ILE A 2 10.37 -18.63 11.80
N ILE A 3 9.24 -18.31 11.15
CA ILE A 3 8.63 -16.97 11.10
C ILE A 3 7.17 -17.08 11.55
N TYR A 4 6.65 -16.06 12.23
CA TYR A 4 5.22 -15.99 12.54
C TYR A 4 4.44 -15.54 11.30
N ASN A 5 3.51 -16.36 10.84
CA ASN A 5 2.63 -16.07 9.73
C ASN A 5 1.30 -15.51 10.26
N THR A 6 1.01 -14.25 9.93
CA THR A 6 -0.21 -13.55 10.37
C THR A 6 -1.49 -14.27 9.93
N ALA A 7 -1.52 -14.81 8.71
CA ALA A 7 -2.70 -15.47 8.17
C ALA A 7 -3.08 -16.72 8.98
N SER A 8 -2.09 -17.57 9.32
CA SER A 8 -2.33 -18.80 10.08
C SER A 8 -2.26 -18.63 11.60
N ARG A 9 -1.72 -17.50 12.08
CA ARG A 9 -1.39 -17.19 13.48
C ARG A 9 -0.46 -18.22 14.12
N LYS A 10 0.46 -18.77 13.32
CA LYS A 10 1.41 -19.81 13.75
C LYS A 10 2.82 -19.43 13.37
N LYS A 11 3.76 -20.02 14.11
CA LYS A 11 5.17 -20.06 13.74
C LYS A 11 5.35 -21.18 12.71
N GLU A 12 5.80 -20.82 11.52
CA GLU A 12 5.94 -21.72 10.37
C GLU A 12 7.37 -21.69 9.86
N GLU A 13 7.81 -22.79 9.28
CA GLU A 13 9.10 -22.84 8.60
C GLU A 13 9.02 -22.04 7.30
N LEU A 14 10.02 -21.18 7.06
CA LEU A 14 10.16 -20.49 5.78
C LEU A 14 10.61 -21.49 4.72
N GLU A 15 9.70 -21.82 3.81
CA GLU A 15 9.96 -22.58 2.59
C GLU A 15 9.90 -21.62 1.39
N PRO A 16 11.05 -21.20 0.82
CA PRO A 16 11.03 -20.24 -0.26
C PRO A 16 10.47 -20.82 -1.55
N MET A 17 9.75 -19.99 -2.31
CA MET A 17 9.15 -20.31 -3.61
C MET A 17 10.20 -20.78 -4.63
N VAL A 18 11.42 -20.25 -4.53
CA VAL A 18 12.59 -20.70 -5.30
C VAL A 18 13.68 -21.12 -4.33
N PRO A 19 14.17 -22.37 -4.36
CA PRO A 19 15.20 -22.83 -3.43
C PRO A 19 16.40 -21.88 -3.35
N GLY A 20 16.71 -21.42 -2.13
CA GLY A 20 17.83 -20.52 -1.85
C GLY A 20 17.57 -19.03 -2.12
N LYS A 21 16.38 -18.63 -2.61
CA LYS A 21 16.04 -17.23 -2.90
C LYS A 21 14.80 -16.79 -2.14
N VAL A 22 14.82 -15.57 -1.59
CA VAL A 22 13.69 -15.01 -0.85
C VAL A 22 13.35 -13.61 -1.38
N GLY A 23 12.14 -13.45 -1.91
CA GLY A 23 11.53 -12.19 -2.29
C GLY A 23 10.72 -11.59 -1.14
N ILE A 24 11.05 -10.36 -0.75
CA ILE A 24 10.38 -9.66 0.36
C ILE A 24 9.81 -8.34 -0.16
N TYR A 25 8.52 -8.12 0.05
CA TYR A 25 7.91 -6.80 -0.11
C TYR A 25 7.64 -6.19 1.27
N SER A 26 8.06 -4.95 1.49
CA SER A 26 7.79 -4.22 2.72
C SER A 26 7.08 -2.92 2.39
N CYS A 27 5.92 -2.65 2.98
CA CYS A 27 5.23 -1.36 2.81
C CYS A 27 6.13 -0.22 3.29
N GLY A 28 6.43 0.73 2.39
CA GLY A 28 7.25 1.88 2.73
C GLY A 28 6.46 3.12 3.16
N PRO A 29 7.11 4.30 3.23
CA PRO A 29 6.52 5.48 3.83
C PRO A 29 5.58 6.22 2.87
N THR A 30 4.57 6.89 3.43
CA THR A 30 3.88 7.98 2.75
C THR A 30 4.64 9.29 2.99
N VAL A 31 5.19 9.89 1.94
CA VAL A 31 6.18 10.99 2.05
C VAL A 31 5.54 12.38 2.12
N TYR A 32 4.60 12.59 3.06
CA TYR A 32 3.96 13.90 3.29
C TYR A 32 4.43 14.62 4.56
N SER A 33 5.19 13.93 5.42
CA SER A 33 5.73 14.47 6.68
C SER A 33 6.99 13.71 7.11
N SER A 34 7.78 14.30 8.02
CA SER A 34 8.94 13.65 8.62
C SER A 34 8.57 12.33 9.29
N PRO A 35 9.30 11.23 9.01
CA PRO A 35 9.04 9.94 9.65
C PRO A 35 9.40 10.01 11.15
N HIS A 36 8.54 9.47 12.00
CA HIS A 36 8.77 9.38 13.43
C HIS A 36 9.40 8.04 13.83
N ILE A 37 9.82 7.91 15.09
CA ILE A 37 10.47 6.69 15.62
C ILE A 37 9.65 5.42 15.41
N GLY A 38 8.31 5.52 15.50
CA GLY A 38 7.41 4.41 15.21
C GLY A 38 7.48 3.92 13.75
N ASN A 39 7.64 4.82 12.78
CA ASN A 39 7.85 4.43 11.38
C ASN A 39 9.20 3.75 11.24
N MET A 40 10.27 4.36 11.78
CA MET A 40 11.63 3.85 11.64
C MET A 40 11.85 2.50 12.32
N TYR A 41 11.14 2.20 13.41
CA TYR A 41 11.21 0.91 14.10
C TYR A 41 10.88 -0.27 13.17
N ALA A 42 9.86 -0.14 12.32
CA ALA A 42 9.48 -1.20 11.40
C ALA A 42 10.61 -1.56 10.43
N TYR A 43 11.29 -0.54 9.87
CA TYR A 43 12.41 -0.76 8.95
C TYR A 43 13.63 -1.38 9.64
N ILE A 44 13.87 -1.09 10.92
CA ILE A 44 14.90 -1.79 11.72
C ILE A 44 14.54 -3.29 11.84
N CYS A 45 13.29 -3.62 12.15
CA CYS A 45 12.85 -5.02 12.24
C CYS A 45 13.02 -5.77 10.90
N TRP A 46 12.70 -5.12 9.78
CA TRP A 46 12.84 -5.72 8.45
C TRP A 46 14.30 -5.84 8.02
N ASP A 47 15.16 -4.88 8.38
CA ASP A 47 16.60 -4.97 8.17
C ASP A 47 17.19 -6.17 8.92
N VAL A 48 16.81 -6.37 10.18
CA VAL A 48 17.22 -7.56 10.96
C VAL A 48 16.76 -8.86 10.28
N LEU A 49 15.53 -8.91 9.75
CA LEU A 49 15.03 -10.06 8.98
C LEU A 49 15.89 -10.32 7.74
N VAL A 50 16.12 -9.29 6.92
CA VAL A 50 16.91 -9.41 5.68
C VAL A 50 18.34 -9.84 5.96
N ARG A 51 19.01 -9.22 6.94
CA ARG A 51 20.36 -9.58 7.36
C ARG A 51 20.43 -11.01 7.88
N THR A 52 19.42 -11.44 8.64
CA THR A 52 19.34 -12.82 9.14
C THR A 52 19.21 -13.83 8.00
N LEU A 53 18.34 -13.56 7.03
CA LEU A 53 18.18 -14.43 5.86
C LEU A 53 19.47 -14.51 5.02
N ARG A 54 20.12 -13.37 4.78
CA ARG A 54 21.43 -13.33 4.09
C ARG A 54 22.50 -14.11 4.86
N TYR A 55 22.56 -13.95 6.18
CA TYR A 55 23.48 -14.70 7.05
C TYR A 55 23.24 -16.21 6.96
N LEU A 56 21.98 -16.65 6.84
CA LEU A 56 21.61 -18.05 6.64
C LEU A 56 21.87 -18.58 5.21
N GLY A 57 22.41 -17.75 4.31
CA GLY A 57 22.81 -18.14 2.96
C GLY A 57 21.76 -17.92 1.87
N TYR A 58 20.65 -17.24 2.16
CA TYR A 58 19.65 -16.92 1.14
C TYR A 58 20.07 -15.73 0.27
N GLU A 59 19.77 -15.81 -1.03
CA GLU A 59 19.76 -14.66 -1.94
C GLU A 59 18.47 -13.86 -1.70
N VAL A 60 18.56 -12.69 -1.06
CA VAL A 60 17.39 -11.89 -0.67
C VAL A 60 17.19 -10.68 -1.58
N LYS A 61 16.02 -10.59 -2.21
CA LYS A 61 15.53 -9.42 -2.95
C LYS A 61 14.43 -8.73 -2.16
N GLN A 62 14.77 -7.63 -1.49
CA GLN A 62 13.78 -6.78 -0.80
C GLN A 62 13.32 -5.64 -1.70
N VAL A 63 12.03 -5.37 -1.71
CA VAL A 63 11.37 -4.23 -2.36
C VAL A 63 10.65 -3.42 -1.29
N VAL A 64 10.89 -2.10 -1.24
CA VAL A 64 10.22 -1.18 -0.31
C VAL A 64 9.67 -0.01 -1.12
N ASN A 65 8.36 0.15 -1.22
CA ASN A 65 7.82 1.25 -2.03
C ASN A 65 8.00 2.62 -1.37
N ILE A 66 7.81 3.68 -2.14
CA ILE A 66 7.58 5.03 -1.65
C ILE A 66 6.17 5.42 -2.09
N THR A 67 5.31 5.76 -1.14
CA THR A 67 3.99 6.32 -1.43
C THR A 67 4.11 7.83 -1.53
N ASP A 68 4.31 8.30 -2.75
CA ASP A 68 4.52 9.71 -3.12
C ASP A 68 3.28 10.36 -3.75
N VAL A 69 2.16 9.64 -3.78
CA VAL A 69 0.84 10.14 -4.17
C VAL A 69 -0.03 10.31 -2.93
N GLY A 70 -0.90 11.31 -2.97
CA GLY A 70 -1.81 11.61 -1.88
C GLY A 70 -2.95 10.60 -1.77
N HIS A 71 -3.16 10.10 -0.55
CA HIS A 71 -4.36 9.37 -0.14
C HIS A 71 -5.21 10.20 0.79
N LEU A 72 -6.50 9.85 0.87
CA LEU A 72 -7.45 10.48 1.77
C LEU A 72 -7.06 10.18 3.23
N THR A 73 -7.36 11.10 4.14
CA THR A 73 -6.89 11.04 5.53
C THR A 73 -7.43 9.86 6.34
N SER A 74 -8.58 9.28 5.98
CA SER A 74 -9.16 8.13 6.65
C SER A 74 -8.92 6.83 5.88
N ASP A 75 -8.83 5.72 6.62
CA ASP A 75 -8.72 4.38 6.05
C ASP A 75 -10.01 3.92 5.33
N ALA A 76 -11.09 4.73 5.40
CA ALA A 76 -12.34 4.50 4.69
C ALA A 76 -12.41 5.21 3.31
N ASP A 77 -11.30 5.79 2.86
CA ASP A 77 -11.18 6.64 1.68
C ASP A 77 -12.00 7.94 1.80
N GLU A 78 -11.89 8.64 2.93
CA GLU A 78 -12.58 9.91 3.20
C GLU A 78 -11.64 10.99 3.78
N GLY A 79 -12.04 12.25 3.63
CA GLY A 79 -11.34 13.42 4.16
C GLY A 79 -10.40 14.10 3.17
N GLU A 80 -9.51 14.96 3.67
CA GLU A 80 -8.57 15.70 2.82
C GLU A 80 -7.41 14.79 2.40
N ASP A 81 -6.84 15.05 1.25
CA ASP A 81 -5.65 14.37 0.78
C ASP A 81 -4.41 14.75 1.61
N LYS A 82 -3.66 13.75 2.11
CA LYS A 82 -2.51 13.96 3.00
C LYS A 82 -1.39 14.79 2.32
N MET A 83 -1.15 14.58 1.02
CA MET A 83 -0.13 15.29 0.26
C MET A 83 -0.56 16.73 -0.05
N GLU A 84 -1.81 16.94 -0.46
CA GLU A 84 -2.35 18.30 -0.69
C GLU A 84 -2.37 19.12 0.61
N LYS A 85 -2.75 18.49 1.73
CA LYS A 85 -2.73 19.11 3.05
C LYS A 85 -1.31 19.51 3.47
N GLY A 86 -0.33 18.63 3.26
CA GLY A 86 1.08 18.92 3.53
C GLY A 86 1.62 20.03 2.62
N SER A 87 1.29 19.97 1.32
CA SER A 87 1.68 20.95 0.30
C SER A 87 1.18 22.36 0.66
N LYS A 88 -0.11 22.49 1.02
CA LYS A 88 -0.70 23.77 1.48
C LYS A 88 -0.04 24.29 2.76
N LYS A 89 0.26 23.39 3.71
CA LYS A 89 0.89 23.75 4.99
C LYS A 89 2.31 24.28 4.81
N GLU A 90 3.09 23.69 3.91
CA GLU A 90 4.49 24.05 3.69
C GLU A 90 4.72 25.07 2.56
N GLY A 91 3.70 25.35 1.74
CA GLY A 91 3.79 26.30 0.63
C GLY A 91 4.66 25.80 -0.53
N VAL A 92 4.78 24.48 -0.70
CA VAL A 92 5.55 23.82 -1.77
C VAL A 92 4.63 22.89 -2.57
N SER A 93 5.00 22.49 -3.79
CA SER A 93 4.20 21.54 -4.56
C SER A 93 4.15 20.16 -3.90
N ALA A 94 3.13 19.34 -4.20
CA ALA A 94 3.06 17.95 -3.73
C ALA A 94 4.28 17.14 -4.17
N TRP A 95 4.82 17.44 -5.36
CA TRP A 95 6.04 16.80 -5.87
C TRP A 95 7.28 17.16 -5.06
N ASP A 96 7.44 18.45 -4.71
CA ASP A 96 8.56 18.92 -3.89
C ASP A 96 8.45 18.40 -2.45
N LEU A 97 7.23 18.34 -1.90
CA LEU A 97 6.95 17.76 -0.59
C LEU A 97 7.34 16.28 -0.54
N ALA A 98 6.88 15.50 -1.53
CA ALA A 98 7.23 14.08 -1.66
C ALA A 98 8.74 13.91 -1.72
N LYS A 99 9.41 14.72 -2.56
CA LYS A 99 10.85 14.61 -2.73
C LYS A 99 11.62 14.96 -1.45
N LYS A 100 11.19 15.99 -0.72
CA LYS A 100 11.78 16.40 0.56
C LYS A 100 11.73 15.26 1.58
N TYR A 101 10.56 14.67 1.81
CA TYR A 101 10.41 13.62 2.81
C TYR A 101 10.90 12.25 2.36
N GLU A 102 10.91 11.96 1.06
CA GLU A 102 11.64 10.82 0.50
C GLU A 102 13.13 10.95 0.85
N ASN A 103 13.75 12.11 0.59
CA ASN A 103 15.16 12.31 0.91
C ASN A 103 15.43 12.17 2.42
N GLU A 104 14.57 12.74 3.27
CA GLU A 104 14.67 12.59 4.73
C GLU A 104 14.58 11.12 5.17
N PHE A 105 13.65 10.36 4.60
CA PHE A 105 13.55 8.91 4.86
C PHE A 105 14.82 8.17 4.47
N LEU A 106 15.39 8.46 3.29
CA LEU A 106 16.63 7.83 2.81
C LEU A 106 17.84 8.18 3.69
N GLU A 107 17.90 9.41 4.19
CA GLU A 107 18.92 9.83 5.16
C GLU A 107 18.77 9.07 6.48
N ASN A 108 17.53 8.91 6.98
CA ASN A 108 17.26 8.16 8.20
C ASN A 108 17.63 6.68 8.07
N LEU A 109 17.36 6.04 6.92
CA LEU A 109 17.82 4.65 6.67
C LEU A 109 19.34 4.54 6.82
N LYS A 110 20.09 5.47 6.22
CA LYS A 110 21.56 5.50 6.31
C LYS A 110 22.04 5.75 7.74
N LEU A 111 21.46 6.71 8.44
CA LEU A 111 21.81 7.05 9.83
C LEU A 111 21.59 5.88 10.79
N LEU A 112 20.55 5.08 10.54
CA LEU A 112 20.23 3.88 11.32
C LEU A 112 20.98 2.62 10.84
N ASN A 113 21.86 2.75 9.85
CA ASN A 113 22.60 1.63 9.24
C ASN A 113 21.70 0.51 8.69
N ILE A 114 20.54 0.89 8.17
CA ILE A 114 19.61 0.00 7.47
C ILE A 114 20.14 -0.24 6.06
N GLU A 115 20.20 -1.50 5.62
CA GLU A 115 20.59 -1.82 4.25
C GLU A 115 19.53 -1.32 3.27
N MET A 116 19.99 -0.65 2.21
CA MET A 116 19.08 -0.23 1.15
C MET A 116 18.44 -1.44 0.48
N PRO A 117 17.12 -1.43 0.26
CA PRO A 117 16.44 -2.50 -0.47
C PRO A 117 16.92 -2.54 -1.93
N ALA A 118 16.70 -3.68 -2.59
CA ALA A 118 17.12 -3.87 -3.98
C ALA A 118 16.37 -2.94 -4.95
N VAL A 119 15.12 -2.61 -4.62
CA VAL A 119 14.28 -1.69 -5.39
C VAL A 119 13.44 -0.84 -4.45
N MET A 120 13.31 0.45 -4.75
CA MET A 120 12.32 1.33 -4.12
C MET A 120 11.41 2.00 -5.15
N PRO A 121 10.31 1.34 -5.56
CA PRO A 121 9.41 1.91 -6.54
C PRO A 121 8.54 3.02 -5.93
N ARG A 122 8.33 4.09 -6.69
CA ARG A 122 7.35 5.13 -6.34
C ARG A 122 5.97 4.78 -6.88
N ALA A 123 4.92 5.13 -6.16
CA ALA A 123 3.55 4.92 -6.61
C ALA A 123 3.26 5.69 -7.91
N THR A 124 3.74 6.93 -8.03
CA THR A 124 3.54 7.76 -9.23
C THR A 124 4.25 7.23 -10.48
N ASP A 125 5.35 6.48 -10.31
CA ASP A 125 6.09 5.82 -11.41
C ASP A 125 5.37 4.54 -11.92
N HIS A 126 4.27 4.12 -11.28
CA HIS A 126 3.60 2.83 -11.52
C HIS A 126 2.10 2.95 -11.81
N ILE A 127 1.63 4.12 -12.27
CA ILE A 127 0.20 4.34 -12.56
C ILE A 127 -0.32 3.41 -13.65
N ALA A 128 0.50 3.10 -14.67
CA ALA A 128 0.10 2.21 -15.75
C ALA A 128 -0.18 0.78 -15.23
N GLU A 129 0.66 0.25 -14.35
CA GLU A 129 0.47 -1.06 -13.74
C GLU A 129 -0.73 -1.09 -12.80
N GLN A 130 -0.98 0.00 -12.06
CA GLN A 130 -2.17 0.13 -11.21
C GLN A 130 -3.44 0.12 -12.04
N ILE A 131 -3.52 0.93 -13.12
CA ILE A 131 -4.67 0.94 -14.03
C ILE A 131 -4.88 -0.46 -14.64
N GLU A 132 -3.83 -1.12 -15.10
CA GLU A 132 -3.93 -2.45 -15.69
C GLU A 132 -4.42 -3.50 -14.68
N LEU A 133 -3.98 -3.42 -13.43
CA LEU A 133 -4.46 -4.29 -12.37
C LEU A 133 -5.96 -4.07 -12.10
N ILE A 134 -6.41 -2.82 -12.02
CA ILE A 134 -7.84 -2.51 -11.83
C ILE A 134 -8.67 -3.02 -13.00
N ARG A 135 -8.19 -2.90 -14.24
CA ARG A 135 -8.86 -3.48 -15.43
C ARG A 135 -9.01 -4.98 -15.32
N LYS A 136 -8.01 -5.70 -14.80
CA LYS A 136 -8.10 -7.14 -14.55
C LYS A 136 -9.13 -7.46 -13.47
N ILE A 137 -9.15 -6.71 -12.36
CA ILE A 137 -10.14 -6.88 -11.29
C ILE A 137 -11.56 -6.65 -11.84
N GLU A 138 -11.74 -5.60 -12.66
CA GLU A 138 -13.00 -5.27 -13.33
C GLU A 138 -13.44 -6.36 -14.31
N ALA A 139 -12.52 -6.86 -15.15
CA ALA A 139 -12.80 -7.94 -16.10
C ALA A 139 -13.22 -9.24 -15.41
N ASN A 140 -12.75 -9.48 -14.18
CA ASN A 140 -13.18 -10.61 -13.35
C ASN A 140 -14.45 -10.32 -12.52
N GLY A 141 -15.04 -9.13 -12.68
CA GLY A 141 -16.33 -8.78 -12.09
C GLY A 141 -16.27 -8.38 -10.62
N PHE A 142 -15.11 -8.03 -10.08
CA PHE A 142 -14.93 -7.66 -8.66
C PHE A 142 -15.05 -6.15 -8.40
N THR A 143 -15.36 -5.34 -9.42
CA THR A 143 -15.50 -3.88 -9.25
C THR A 143 -16.93 -3.40 -9.44
N TYR A 144 -17.17 -2.17 -9.00
CA TYR A 144 -18.29 -1.34 -9.41
C TYR A 144 -17.90 0.14 -9.37
N LYS A 145 -18.66 0.97 -10.08
CA LYS A 145 -18.48 2.42 -10.12
C LYS A 145 -19.51 3.11 -9.24
N ILE A 146 -19.08 4.12 -8.50
CA ILE A 146 -19.93 5.10 -7.82
C ILE A 146 -19.59 6.51 -8.32
N ASN A 147 -20.23 7.54 -7.76
CA ASN A 147 -20.04 8.91 -8.26
C ASN A 147 -18.61 9.43 -8.17
N ASP A 148 -17.80 8.92 -7.24
CA ASP A 148 -16.46 9.43 -6.95
C ASP A 148 -15.31 8.43 -7.22
N GLY A 149 -15.60 7.24 -7.77
CA GLY A 149 -14.55 6.28 -8.08
C GLY A 149 -15.01 4.91 -8.54
N ILE A 150 -14.01 4.04 -8.73
CA ILE A 150 -14.12 2.60 -8.94
C ILE A 150 -13.73 1.91 -7.63
N TYR A 151 -14.59 1.02 -7.16
CA TYR A 151 -14.49 0.34 -5.86
C TYR A 151 -14.39 -1.16 -6.03
N PHE A 152 -13.71 -1.82 -5.09
CA PHE A 152 -13.69 -3.27 -4.96
C PHE A 152 -14.94 -3.75 -4.20
N ASP A 153 -15.63 -4.76 -4.74
CA ASP A 153 -16.82 -5.38 -4.16
C ASP A 153 -16.41 -6.54 -3.24
N THR A 154 -16.16 -6.23 -1.97
CA THR A 154 -15.66 -7.20 -0.98
C THR A 154 -16.59 -8.40 -0.81
N ALA A 155 -17.91 -8.22 -0.99
CA ALA A 155 -18.89 -9.29 -0.91
C ALA A 155 -18.73 -10.35 -2.03
N LYS A 156 -18.06 -10.02 -3.14
CA LYS A 156 -17.77 -10.99 -4.21
C LYS A 156 -16.57 -11.87 -3.92
N PHE A 157 -15.74 -11.52 -2.93
CA PHE A 157 -14.56 -12.29 -2.55
C PHE A 157 -14.78 -12.96 -1.19
N SER A 158 -15.15 -14.25 -1.21
CA SER A 158 -15.57 -14.98 -0.01
C SER A 158 -14.51 -15.05 1.10
N GLY A 159 -13.22 -14.97 0.74
CA GLY A 159 -12.09 -15.01 1.69
C GLY A 159 -11.60 -13.64 2.14
N TYR A 160 -12.33 -12.55 1.87
CA TYR A 160 -11.86 -11.18 2.15
C TYR A 160 -11.41 -10.99 3.60
N GLY A 161 -12.15 -11.51 4.58
CA GLY A 161 -11.81 -11.35 5.99
C GLY A 161 -10.69 -12.26 6.50
N ASP A 162 -10.24 -13.24 5.73
CA ASP A 162 -9.46 -14.39 6.26
C ASP A 162 -8.07 -13.97 6.74
N PHE A 163 -7.38 -13.09 6.00
CA PHE A 163 -6.03 -12.65 6.35
C PHE A 163 -6.00 -11.88 7.68
N GLY A 164 -6.85 -10.85 7.79
CA GLY A 164 -6.98 -10.02 8.98
C GLY A 164 -7.80 -10.65 10.10
N HIS A 165 -8.42 -11.81 9.86
CA HIS A 165 -9.44 -12.43 10.72
C HIS A 165 -10.55 -11.43 11.09
N LEU A 166 -11.05 -10.72 10.08
CA LEU A 166 -11.98 -9.62 10.24
C LEU A 166 -13.38 -10.11 10.66
N ASP A 167 -13.96 -9.41 11.63
CA ASP A 167 -15.37 -9.54 11.97
C ASP A 167 -16.18 -8.57 11.10
N LEU A 168 -16.55 -9.02 9.90
CA LEU A 168 -17.25 -8.21 8.90
C LEU A 168 -18.60 -7.66 9.40
N GLU A 169 -19.26 -8.35 10.33
CA GLU A 169 -20.50 -7.88 10.93
C GLU A 169 -20.28 -6.70 11.88
N LYS A 170 -19.17 -6.69 12.64
CA LYS A 170 -18.79 -5.53 13.46
C LYS A 170 -18.35 -4.32 12.62
N ILE A 171 -17.71 -4.55 11.48
CA ILE A 171 -17.30 -3.47 10.57
C ILE A 171 -18.54 -2.73 10.03
N LYS A 172 -19.61 -3.47 9.69
CA LYS A 172 -20.88 -2.88 9.26
C LYS A 172 -21.51 -1.95 10.30
N ALA A 173 -21.26 -2.16 11.58
CA ALA A 173 -21.91 -1.40 12.66
C ALA A 173 -21.18 -0.10 13.08
N ARG A 174 -19.96 0.16 12.57
CA ARG A 174 -19.07 1.22 13.09
C ARG A 174 -18.79 2.39 12.15
N VAL A 175 -19.15 2.31 10.87
CA VAL A 175 -18.73 3.29 9.85
C VAL A 175 -19.92 4.17 9.45
N GLU A 176 -19.73 5.49 9.42
CA GLU A 176 -20.64 6.39 8.69
C GLU A 176 -20.59 5.99 7.22
N THR A 177 -21.62 5.30 6.75
CA THR A 177 -21.61 4.71 5.42
C THR A 177 -21.77 5.78 4.35
N ASN A 178 -20.77 5.93 3.49
CA ASN A 178 -21.02 6.40 2.13
C ASN A 178 -22.12 5.51 1.52
N LEU A 179 -23.31 6.09 1.33
CA LEU A 179 -24.53 5.37 0.95
C LEU A 179 -24.45 4.78 -0.47
N GLU A 180 -23.48 5.19 -1.28
CA GLU A 180 -23.26 4.63 -2.61
C GLU A 180 -22.45 3.33 -2.58
N LYS A 181 -21.69 3.08 -1.50
CA LYS A 181 -20.97 1.81 -1.33
C LYS A 181 -21.97 0.67 -1.10
N LYS A 182 -21.79 -0.44 -1.80
CA LYS A 182 -22.60 -1.65 -1.59
C LYS A 182 -22.36 -2.27 -0.22
N ASN A 183 -21.10 -2.26 0.23
CA ASN A 183 -20.71 -2.73 1.55
C ASN A 183 -19.80 -1.71 2.26
N PRO A 184 -19.89 -1.59 3.59
CA PRO A 184 -19.03 -0.69 4.36
C PRO A 184 -17.53 -0.99 4.26
N ALA A 185 -17.16 -2.25 3.97
CA ALA A 185 -15.78 -2.67 3.78
C ALA A 185 -15.24 -2.43 2.36
N ASP A 186 -16.08 -1.99 1.41
CA ASP A 186 -15.63 -1.71 0.06
C ASP A 186 -14.70 -0.49 0.04
N PHE A 187 -13.59 -0.64 -0.67
CA PHE A 187 -12.51 0.34 -0.75
C PHE A 187 -12.26 0.78 -2.19
N ALA A 188 -11.73 1.99 -2.33
CA ALA A 188 -11.46 2.58 -3.63
C ALA A 188 -10.25 1.90 -4.28
N LEU A 189 -10.41 1.57 -5.56
CA LEU A 189 -9.33 1.17 -6.46
C LEU A 189 -8.82 2.39 -7.24
N TRP A 190 -9.74 3.26 -7.65
CA TRP A 190 -9.45 4.51 -8.35
C TRP A 190 -10.46 5.58 -7.93
N LYS A 191 -10.00 6.73 -7.44
CA LYS A 191 -10.83 7.87 -7.10
C LYS A 191 -10.86 8.86 -8.27
N PHE A 192 -12.02 9.41 -8.60
CA PHE A 192 -12.11 10.46 -9.61
C PHE A 192 -11.68 11.80 -9.05
N SER A 193 -11.02 12.60 -9.89
CA SER A 193 -10.72 13.98 -9.54
C SER A 193 -12.02 14.79 -9.40
N PRO A 194 -12.10 15.71 -8.42
CA PRO A 194 -13.24 16.60 -8.27
C PRO A 194 -13.54 17.38 -9.55
N LYS A 195 -14.84 17.58 -9.85
CA LYS A 195 -15.31 18.35 -11.01
C LYS A 195 -15.72 19.78 -10.65
N ASP A 196 -15.55 20.18 -9.40
CA ASP A 196 -15.96 21.47 -8.84
C ASP A 196 -14.96 22.61 -9.12
N GLY A 197 -13.98 22.36 -9.99
CA GLY A 197 -12.92 23.30 -10.32
C GLY A 197 -11.71 23.24 -9.39
N THR A 198 -11.73 22.40 -8.35
CA THR A 198 -10.52 22.09 -7.58
C THR A 198 -9.63 21.15 -8.38
N LYS A 199 -8.43 21.62 -8.75
CA LYS A 199 -7.44 20.82 -9.46
C LYS A 199 -6.48 20.18 -8.47
N ARG A 200 -6.42 18.86 -8.47
CA ARG A 200 -5.39 18.11 -7.73
C ARG A 200 -4.05 18.21 -8.47
N GLN A 201 -2.96 18.19 -7.72
CA GLN A 201 -1.61 18.25 -8.29
C GLN A 201 -1.19 16.92 -8.92
N MET A 202 -1.65 15.81 -8.34
CA MET A 202 -1.32 14.44 -8.72
C MET A 202 -2.58 13.70 -9.15
N GLU A 203 -2.88 13.80 -10.45
CA GLU A 203 -4.00 13.14 -11.11
C GLU A 203 -3.57 12.65 -12.51
N TRP A 204 -4.20 11.59 -12.98
CA TRP A 204 -3.85 10.91 -14.24
C TRP A 204 -5.09 10.52 -15.03
N GLU A 205 -4.94 10.43 -16.35
CA GLU A 205 -5.96 9.85 -17.21
C GLU A 205 -6.09 8.35 -16.97
N SER A 206 -7.32 7.85 -17.00
CA SER A 206 -7.63 6.43 -16.90
C SER A 206 -8.85 6.09 -17.76
N PRO A 207 -9.12 4.79 -18.02
CA PRO A 207 -10.34 4.36 -18.72
C PRO A 207 -11.64 4.82 -18.06
N TRP A 208 -11.61 5.18 -16.77
CA TRP A 208 -12.79 5.58 -16.00
C TRP A 208 -12.94 7.11 -15.86
N GLY A 209 -11.96 7.87 -16.36
CA GLY A 209 -11.84 9.33 -16.23
C GLY A 209 -10.57 9.75 -15.47
N ILE A 210 -10.34 11.06 -15.40
CA ILE A 210 -9.22 11.63 -14.65
C ILE A 210 -9.39 11.36 -13.15
N GLY A 211 -8.32 10.90 -12.50
CA GLY A 211 -8.35 10.58 -11.09
C GLY A 211 -6.99 10.16 -10.53
N PHE A 212 -7.02 9.43 -9.41
CA PHE A 212 -5.83 8.98 -8.70
C PHE A 212 -6.09 7.60 -8.08
N PRO A 213 -5.04 6.80 -7.85
CA PRO A 213 -5.20 5.45 -7.31
C PRO A 213 -5.69 5.45 -5.86
N GLY A 214 -6.40 4.39 -5.49
CA GLY A 214 -6.65 4.07 -4.09
C GLY A 214 -5.40 3.51 -3.41
N TRP A 215 -5.32 3.57 -2.08
CA TRP A 215 -4.10 3.25 -1.33
C TRP A 215 -3.59 1.81 -1.54
N HIS A 216 -4.50 0.84 -1.62
CA HIS A 216 -4.14 -0.58 -1.62
C HIS A 216 -3.61 -1.09 -2.96
N ILE A 217 -4.06 -0.49 -4.08
CA ILE A 217 -3.73 -0.97 -5.43
C ILE A 217 -2.25 -0.78 -5.77
N GLU A 218 -1.64 0.26 -5.20
CA GLU A 218 -0.24 0.62 -5.38
C GLU A 218 0.69 -0.52 -4.99
N CYS A 219 0.55 -1.00 -3.75
CA CYS A 219 1.41 -2.04 -3.21
C CYS A 219 1.26 -3.35 -3.98
N THR A 220 0.04 -3.70 -4.39
CA THR A 220 -0.20 -4.90 -5.20
C THR A 220 0.43 -4.78 -6.59
N ALA A 221 0.29 -3.64 -7.26
CA ALA A 221 0.91 -3.40 -8.57
C ALA A 221 2.44 -3.44 -8.51
N MET A 222 3.04 -2.78 -7.52
CA MET A 222 4.49 -2.72 -7.36
C MET A 222 5.08 -4.06 -6.92
N SER A 223 4.51 -4.71 -5.90
CA SER A 223 5.01 -6.00 -5.41
C SER A 223 5.01 -7.07 -6.51
N THR A 224 3.91 -7.20 -7.24
CA THR A 224 3.78 -8.19 -8.32
C THR A 224 4.71 -7.90 -9.50
N LYS A 225 4.94 -6.63 -9.86
CA LYS A 225 5.91 -6.25 -10.91
C LYS A 225 7.33 -6.69 -10.57
N TYR A 226 7.77 -6.51 -9.32
CA TYR A 226 9.16 -6.73 -8.95
C TYR A 226 9.47 -8.13 -8.41
N LEU A 227 8.48 -8.81 -7.83
CA LEU A 227 8.65 -10.13 -7.18
C LEU A 227 7.86 -11.25 -7.85
N GLY A 228 6.89 -10.94 -8.70
CA GLY A 228 5.94 -11.91 -9.24
C GLY A 228 4.76 -12.17 -8.29
N ASN A 229 3.91 -13.13 -8.65
CA ASN A 229 2.77 -13.55 -7.84
C ASN A 229 2.63 -15.09 -7.92
N PRO A 230 2.74 -15.83 -6.80
CA PRO A 230 3.01 -15.36 -5.44
C PRO A 230 4.50 -14.99 -5.21
N PHE A 231 4.80 -14.40 -4.05
CA PHE A 231 6.16 -14.15 -3.52
C PHE A 231 6.26 -14.57 -2.04
N ASP A 232 7.46 -14.58 -1.45
CA ASP A 232 7.71 -15.26 -0.16
C ASP A 232 7.20 -14.53 1.08
N ILE A 233 7.54 -13.24 1.24
CA ILE A 233 7.26 -12.50 2.50
C ILE A 233 6.71 -11.10 2.19
N HIS A 234 5.60 -10.74 2.84
CA HIS A 234 5.06 -9.38 2.89
C HIS A 234 5.11 -8.84 4.32
N THR A 235 5.76 -7.69 4.53
CA THR A 235 5.88 -7.04 5.85
C THR A 235 5.26 -5.64 5.87
N GLY A 236 4.72 -5.24 7.01
CA GLY A 236 4.16 -3.91 7.26
C GLY A 236 3.92 -3.68 8.74
N GLY A 237 3.34 -2.54 9.11
CA GLY A 237 2.92 -2.27 10.49
C GLY A 237 1.77 -3.19 10.91
N GLU A 238 1.56 -3.35 12.22
CA GLU A 238 0.41 -4.12 12.75
C GLU A 238 -0.93 -3.48 12.31
N ASP A 239 -0.96 -2.15 12.23
CA ASP A 239 -2.07 -1.34 11.74
C ASP A 239 -2.43 -1.65 10.27
N HIS A 240 -1.48 -2.14 9.46
CA HIS A 240 -1.76 -2.51 8.08
C HIS A 240 -2.58 -3.81 7.97
N ILE A 241 -2.59 -4.68 8.98
CA ILE A 241 -3.16 -6.03 8.86
C ILE A 241 -4.64 -5.98 8.49
N ALA A 242 -5.43 -5.20 9.23
CA ALA A 242 -6.89 -5.26 9.12
C ALA A 242 -7.45 -4.59 7.87
N ILE A 243 -6.70 -3.67 7.26
CA ILE A 243 -7.15 -2.88 6.11
C ILE A 243 -6.14 -3.03 4.98
N HIS A 244 -4.95 -2.46 5.13
CA HIS A 244 -4.03 -2.32 4.00
C HIS A 244 -3.51 -3.64 3.40
N HIS A 245 -3.18 -4.64 4.20
CA HIS A 245 -2.74 -5.96 3.70
C HIS A 245 -3.90 -6.91 3.41
N THR A 246 -5.09 -6.65 3.97
CA THR A 246 -6.28 -7.45 3.68
C THR A 246 -6.88 -7.05 2.32
N ASN A 247 -6.83 -5.76 1.98
CA ASN A 247 -7.26 -5.18 0.70
C ASN A 247 -6.26 -5.44 -0.43
#